data_AF-A0A2S9F9P5-F1
#
_entry.id   AF-A0A2S9F9P5-F1
#
_cell.length_a   1.000
_cell.length_b   1.000
_cell.length_c   1.000
_cell.angle_alpha   90.00
_cell.angle_beta   90.00
_cell.angle_gamma   90.00
#
_symmetry.space_group_name_H-M   'P 1'
#
loop_
_entity.id
_entity.type
_entity.pdbx_description
1 polymer ?
#
loop_
_entity_poly.entity_id
_entity_poly.type
_entity_poly.pdbx_seq_one_letter_code
_entity_poly.pdbx_strand_id
1 'polypeptide(L)' 'MSKVEVFEPALCCATGVCGEDVDQQLVMFSADLDFVASRGGDV' A
#
# COMPACT_ATOMS: atom_id res chain seq x y z
N MET A 1 19.88 -0.36 -6.13
CA MET A 1 18.45 0.02 -6.05
C MET A 1 18.24 0.75 -4.74
N SER A 2 17.33 1.72 -4.73
CA SER A 2 16.92 2.39 -3.50
C SER A 2 15.75 1.62 -2.90
N LYS A 3 15.84 1.31 -1.60
CA LYS A 3 14.73 0.75 -0.83
C LYS A 3 13.77 1.88 -0.44
N VAL A 4 12.48 1.67 -0.64
CA VAL A 4 11.42 2.53 -0.12
C VAL A 4 10.78 1.83 1.07
N GLU A 5 10.49 2.57 2.14
CA GLU A 5 9.76 2.05 3.29
C GLU A 5 8.60 3.01 3.57
N VAL A 6 7.39 2.45 3.63
CA VAL A 6 6.15 3.19 3.85
C VAL A 6 5.72 3.02 5.31
N PHE A 7 5.50 4.14 5.99
CA PHE A 7 5.04 4.17 7.37
C PHE A 7 3.63 4.75 7.42
N GLU A 8 2.66 3.86 7.58
CA GLU A 8 1.25 4.22 7.72
C GLU A 8 0.89 4.51 9.19
N PRO A 9 -0.18 5.30 9.45
CA PRO A 9 -0.70 5.45 10.79
C PRO A 9 -1.23 4.12 11.34
N ALA A 10 -1.68 4.12 12.60
CA ALA A 10 -2.39 2.97 13.14
C ALA A 10 -3.70 2.75 12.36
N LEU A 11 -3.72 1.72 11.52
CA LEU A 11 -4.88 1.28 10.75
C LEU A 11 -5.41 -0.05 11.28
N CYS A 12 -6.65 -0.40 10.91
CA CYS A 12 -7.27 -1.67 11.32
C CYS A 12 -6.63 -2.91 10.67
N CYS A 13 -5.97 -2.75 9.52
CA CYS A 13 -5.28 -3.79 8.76
C CYS A 13 -4.08 -3.19 8.01
N ALA A 14 -3.21 -4.03 7.45
CA ALA A 14 -1.92 -3.64 6.89
C ALA A 14 -1.97 -2.63 5.73
N THR A 15 -3.09 -2.55 5.00
CA THR A 15 -3.28 -1.60 3.87
C THR A 15 -4.37 -0.58 4.15
N GLY A 16 -5.08 -0.71 5.28
CA GLY A 16 -6.33 0.00 5.55
C GLY A 16 -7.50 -0.32 4.62
N VAL A 17 -7.39 -1.28 3.69
CA VAL A 17 -8.45 -1.67 2.75
C VAL A 17 -9.29 -2.82 3.31
N CYS A 18 -9.82 -2.66 4.52
CA CYS A 18 -10.69 -3.64 5.18
C CYS A 18 -11.99 -2.96 5.61
N GLY A 19 -13.14 -3.50 5.18
CA GLY A 19 -14.47 -2.98 5.52
C GLY A 19 -15.29 -2.59 4.29
N GLU A 20 -16.45 -1.99 4.53
CA GLU A 20 -17.41 -1.58 3.49
C GLU A 20 -17.20 -0.14 2.99
N ASP A 21 -16.65 0.75 3.83
CA ASP A 21 -16.38 2.16 3.52
C ASP A 21 -14.86 2.41 3.49
N VAL A 22 -14.21 1.92 2.44
CA VAL A 22 -12.76 2.01 2.27
C VAL A 22 -12.35 3.34 1.62
N ASP A 23 -11.24 3.92 2.11
CA ASP A 23 -10.63 5.08 1.47
C ASP A 23 -10.02 4.66 0.11
N GLN A 24 -10.54 5.24 -0.97
CA GLN A 24 -10.06 4.94 -2.31
C GLN A 24 -8.59 5.33 -2.55
N GLN A 25 -8.04 6.27 -1.77
CA GLN A 25 -6.61 6.57 -1.86
C GLN A 25 -5.75 5.40 -1.38
N LEU A 26 -6.17 4.70 -0.32
CA LEU A 26 -5.46 3.51 0.19
C LEU A 26 -5.57 2.32 -0.78
N VAL A 27 -6.72 2.18 -1.45
CA VAL A 27 -6.92 1.17 -2.51
C VAL A 27 -5.92 1.38 -3.65
N MET A 28 -5.88 2.61 -4.18
CA MET A 28 -4.99 2.95 -5.29
C MET A 28 -3.54 2.82 -4.90
N PHE A 29 -3.17 3.32 -3.72
CA PHE A 29 -1.81 3.23 -3.22
C PHE A 29 -1.34 1.78 -3.05
N SER A 30 -2.19 0.91 -2.49
CA SER A 30 -1.88 -0.53 -2.36
C SER A 30 -1.65 -1.19 -3.72
N ALA A 31 -2.48 -0.87 -4.72
CA ALA A 31 -2.32 -1.40 -6.09
C ALA A 31 -1.02 -0.91 -6.76
N ASP A 32 -0.64 0.35 -6.51
CA ASP A 32 0.61 0.91 -7.03
C ASP A 32 1.84 0.24 -6.39
N LEU A 33 1.80 -0.07 -5.09
CA LEU A 33 2.88 -0.83 -4.42
C LEU A 33 3.02 -2.23 -5.02
N ASP A 34 1.91 -2.95 -5.22
CA ASP A 34 1.91 -4.27 -5.85
C ASP A 34 2.48 -4.21 -7.29
N PHE A 35 2.13 -3.16 -8.05
CA PHE A 35 2.66 -2.94 -9.38
C PHE A 35 4.18 -2.71 -9.35
N VAL A 36 4.69 -1.88 -8.44
CA VAL A 36 6.13 -1.62 -8.30
C VAL A 36 6.87 -2.89 -7.89
N ALA A 37 6.35 -3.62 -6.91
CA ALA A 37 6.91 -4.89 -6.46
C ALA A 37 6.96 -5.93 -7.60
N SER A 38 5.90 -6.03 -8.41
CA SER A 38 5.85 -6.93 -9.57
C SER A 38 6.91 -6.63 -10.64
N ARG A 39 7.45 -5.41 -10.66
CA ARG A 39 8.52 -4.97 -11.57
C ARG A 39 9.92 -5.05 -10.95
N GLY A 40 10.02 -5.67 -9.78
CA GLY A 40 11.27 -5.85 -9.05
C GLY A 40 11.71 -4.61 -8.29
N GLY A 41 10.81 -3.67 -7.99
CA GLY A 41 11.07 -2.61 -7.02
C GLY A 41 11.16 -3.16 -5.60
N ASP A 42 12.04 -2.57 -4.79
CA ASP A 42 12.21 -2.88 -3.36
C ASP A 42 11.44 -1.83 -2.55
N VAL A 43 10.18 -2.16 -2.23
CA VAL A 43 9.17 -1.31 -1.56
C VAL A 43 8.53 -2.04 -0.38
#